data_AF-A0A165HSV6-F1
#
_entry.id   AF-A0A165HSV6-F1
#
_cell.length_a   1.000
_cell.length_b   1.000
_cell.length_c   1.000
_cell.angle_alpha   90.00
_cell.angle_beta   90.00
_cell.angle_gamma   90.00
#
_symmetry.space_group_name_H-M   'P 1'
#
loop_
_entity.id
_entity.type
_entity.pdbx_description
1 polymer ?
#
loop_
_entity_poly.entity_id
_entity_poly.type
_entity_poly.pdbx_seq_one_letter_code
_entity_poly.pdbx_strand_id
1 'polypeptide(L)'
;SQPASVTSQYSSDLSISDVHYIDVTGLSSDAEGTVVVDIDCSQEREDITATGTNLTSQSPDGTAIYICTNVATVDELDFNCFAT
;
A
#
# COMPACT_ATOMS: atom_id res chain seq x y z
N SER A 1 16.13 14.28 6.62
CA SER A 1 15.70 13.98 5.25
C SER A 1 16.75 13.12 4.59
N GLN A 2 16.45 11.83 4.38
CA GLN A 2 17.36 10.92 3.69
C GLN A 2 17.18 11.14 2.18
N PRO A 3 18.25 11.30 1.39
CA PRO A 3 18.09 11.52 -0.04
C PRO A 3 17.52 10.24 -0.68
N ALA A 4 16.44 10.39 -1.45
CA ALA A 4 15.81 9.33 -2.26
C ALA A 4 16.83 8.55 -3.13
N SER A 5 17.99 9.16 -3.40
CA SER A 5 19.12 8.60 -4.15
C SER A 5 19.75 7.33 -3.57
N VAL A 6 19.53 6.94 -2.31
CA VAL A 6 20.08 5.68 -1.77
C VAL A 6 19.27 4.45 -2.24
N THR A 7 17.99 4.64 -2.57
CA THR A 7 17.08 3.53 -2.94
C THR A 7 17.23 3.09 -4.40
N SER A 8 17.60 3.99 -5.32
CA SER A 8 17.73 3.63 -6.73
C SER A 8 19.00 2.84 -7.07
N GLN A 9 20.00 2.82 -6.18
CA GLN A 9 21.27 2.09 -6.40
C GLN A 9 21.23 0.65 -5.91
N TYR A 10 20.25 0.31 -5.08
CA TYR A 10 20.01 -1.05 -4.60
C TYR A 10 18.54 -1.36 -4.81
N SER A 11 18.18 -1.66 -6.06
CA SER A 11 16.89 -2.30 -6.33
C SER A 11 16.83 -3.55 -5.48
N SER A 12 15.82 -3.65 -4.62
CA SER A 12 15.60 -4.82 -3.80
C SER A 12 15.24 -5.99 -4.72
N ASP A 13 16.19 -6.91 -4.95
CA ASP A 13 15.92 -8.23 -5.56
C ASP A 13 15.14 -9.16 -4.60
N LEU A 14 14.60 -8.62 -3.51
CA LEU A 14 13.81 -9.35 -2.54
C LEU A 14 12.53 -9.83 -3.21
N SER A 15 12.35 -11.15 -3.32
CA SER A 15 11.11 -11.72 -3.81
C SER A 15 10.10 -11.84 -2.67
N ILE A 16 8.99 -11.12 -2.77
CA ILE A 16 7.84 -11.20 -1.87
C ILE A 16 6.65 -11.70 -2.71
N SER A 17 5.96 -12.72 -2.22
CA SER A 17 4.73 -13.29 -2.78
C SER A 17 3.85 -13.81 -1.63
N ASP A 18 2.62 -14.19 -1.93
CA ASP A 18 1.68 -14.83 -0.98
C ASP A 18 1.41 -13.95 0.27
N VAL A 19 1.19 -12.66 0.04
CA VAL A 19 0.93 -11.69 1.12
C VAL A 19 -0.58 -11.60 1.35
N HIS A 20 -1.01 -11.91 2.56
CA HIS A 20 -2.43 -11.88 2.94
C HIS A 20 -2.64 -10.89 4.09
N TYR A 21 -3.37 -9.80 3.82
CA TYR A 21 -3.88 -8.90 4.85
C TYR A 21 -5.27 -9.36 5.28
N ILE A 22 -5.45 -9.65 6.57
CA ILE A 22 -6.70 -10.18 7.11
C ILE A 22 -7.12 -9.35 8.32
N ASP A 23 -8.36 -8.85 8.29
CA ASP A 23 -9.02 -8.10 9.37
C ASP A 23 -8.21 -6.89 9.86
N VAL A 24 -7.60 -6.17 8.93
CA VAL A 24 -6.80 -4.98 9.25
C VAL A 24 -7.72 -3.79 9.47
N THR A 25 -7.88 -3.40 10.74
CA THR A 25 -8.71 -2.26 11.14
C THR A 25 -7.88 -1.19 11.85
N GLY A 26 -8.13 0.09 11.55
CA GLY A 26 -7.37 1.16 12.17
C GLY A 26 -7.64 2.55 11.64
N LEU A 27 -6.87 3.47 12.20
CA LEU A 27 -6.97 4.90 11.97
C LEU A 27 -5.55 5.43 11.72
N SER A 28 -5.28 6.02 10.55
CA SER A 28 -3.97 6.58 10.23
C SER A 28 -3.71 7.84 11.06
N SER A 29 -2.44 8.23 11.22
CA SER A 29 -2.03 9.41 11.99
C SER A 29 -2.00 10.70 11.17
N ASP A 30 -2.40 10.63 9.90
CA ASP A 30 -2.31 11.68 8.88
C ASP A 30 -0.91 12.27 8.61
N ALA A 31 0.16 11.58 9.03
CA ALA A 31 1.53 12.03 8.75
C ALA A 31 1.81 12.09 7.23
N GLU A 32 1.19 11.17 6.49
CA GLU A 32 1.23 11.07 5.02
C GLU A 32 -0.10 11.55 4.40
N GLY A 33 -0.79 12.51 5.04
CA GLY A 33 -2.09 12.99 4.61
C GLY A 33 -3.19 11.94 4.79
N THR A 34 -4.05 11.71 3.80
CA THR A 34 -5.17 10.76 3.91
C THR A 34 -4.84 9.35 3.40
N VAL A 35 -3.56 9.08 3.11
CA VAL A 35 -3.09 7.75 2.71
C VAL A 35 -3.18 6.79 3.90
N VAL A 36 -3.87 5.68 3.72
CA VAL A 36 -4.04 4.62 4.72
C VAL A 36 -3.37 3.31 4.31
N VAL A 37 -3.11 3.12 3.02
CA VAL A 37 -2.37 1.99 2.45
C VAL A 37 -1.42 2.51 1.38
N ASP A 38 -0.18 2.04 1.44
CA ASP A 38 0.84 2.25 0.42
C ASP A 38 1.57 0.93 0.17
N ILE A 39 1.26 0.27 -0.95
CA ILE A 39 1.93 -0.95 -1.40
C ILE A 39 2.85 -0.57 -2.56
N ASP A 40 4.13 -0.39 -2.28
CA ASP A 40 5.14 -0.02 -3.27
C ASP A 40 6.09 -1.20 -3.55
N CYS A 41 5.89 -1.86 -4.69
CA CYS A 41 6.74 -2.94 -5.12
C CYS A 41 7.78 -2.47 -6.15
N SER A 42 9.05 -2.87 -5.98
CA SER A 42 10.15 -2.53 -6.90
C SER A 42 9.99 -3.11 -8.32
N GLN A 43 9.17 -4.14 -8.46
CA GLN A 43 8.80 -4.83 -9.70
C GLN A 43 7.41 -5.43 -9.48
N GLU A 44 6.75 -5.82 -10.58
CA GLU A 44 5.41 -6.42 -10.50
C GLU A 44 5.38 -7.64 -9.55
N ARG A 45 4.41 -7.64 -8.62
CA ARG A 45 4.17 -8.72 -7.66
C ARG A 45 2.77 -9.29 -7.79
N GLU A 46 2.70 -10.61 -7.65
CA GLU A 46 1.49 -11.41 -7.69
C GLU A 46 1.13 -11.90 -6.28
N ASP A 47 -0.08 -12.43 -6.12
CA ASP A 47 -0.57 -13.09 -4.90
C ASP A 47 -0.56 -12.18 -3.65
N ILE A 48 -0.98 -10.92 -3.82
CA ILE A 48 -1.24 -9.99 -2.72
C ILE A 48 -2.76 -9.87 -2.56
N THR A 49 -3.27 -10.24 -1.40
CA THR A 49 -4.72 -10.25 -1.13
C THR A 49 -5.05 -9.46 0.13
N ALA A 50 -6.26 -8.90 0.17
CA ALA A 50 -6.79 -8.23 1.35
C ALA A 50 -8.25 -8.60 1.61
N THR A 51 -8.57 -8.93 2.85
CA THR A 51 -9.93 -9.24 3.29
C THR A 51 -10.21 -8.65 4.68
N GLY A 52 -11.36 -8.03 4.84
CA GLY A 52 -11.75 -7.37 6.10
C GLY A 52 -11.06 -6.04 6.35
N THR A 53 -10.60 -5.32 5.32
CA THR A 53 -9.88 -4.05 5.50
C THR A 53 -10.84 -2.94 5.94
N ASN A 54 -10.54 -2.29 7.05
CA ASN A 54 -11.29 -1.15 7.58
C ASN A 54 -10.34 -0.07 8.12
N LEU A 55 -9.75 0.68 7.19
CA LEU A 55 -8.80 1.73 7.49
C LEU A 55 -9.41 3.10 7.21
N THR A 56 -9.20 4.04 8.13
CA THR A 56 -9.73 5.40 8.06
C THR A 56 -8.62 6.42 8.30
N SER A 57 -8.77 7.63 7.75
CA SER A 57 -7.89 8.77 8.05
C SER A 57 -8.44 9.56 9.24
N GLN A 58 -7.56 10.20 10.02
CA GLN A 58 -7.96 11.14 11.08
C GLN A 58 -8.47 12.48 10.53
N SER A 59 -8.24 12.73 9.24
CA SER A 59 -8.61 13.98 8.60
C SER A 59 -10.13 14.08 8.53
N PRO A 60 -10.76 15.11 9.13
CA PRO A 60 -12.21 15.21 9.27
C PRO A 60 -12.97 15.14 7.95
N ASP A 61 -12.33 15.57 6.86
CA ASP A 61 -12.89 15.64 5.51
C ASP A 61 -12.13 14.73 4.52
N GLY A 62 -11.20 13.91 5.03
CA GLY A 62 -10.28 13.11 4.22
C GLY A 62 -10.83 11.75 3.86
N THR A 63 -11.09 11.51 2.57
CA THR A 63 -11.30 10.16 2.07
C THR A 63 -10.01 9.35 2.20
N ALA A 64 -10.10 8.15 2.77
CA ALA A 64 -8.99 7.21 2.85
C ALA A 64 -8.45 6.89 1.45
N ILE A 65 -7.14 7.07 1.24
CA ILE A 65 -6.46 6.81 -0.03
C ILE A 65 -5.64 5.52 0.09
N TYR A 66 -5.76 4.68 -0.93
CA TYR A 66 -5.05 3.42 -1.07
C TYR A 66 -4.18 3.51 -2.33
N ILE A 67 -2.87 3.31 -2.19
CA ILE A 67 -1.90 3.39 -3.29
C ILE A 67 -1.32 2.00 -3.54
N CYS A 68 -1.25 1.61 -4.82
CA CYS A 68 -0.62 0.38 -5.25
C CYS A 68 0.33 0.67 -6.42
N THR A 69 1.61 0.33 -6.28
CA THR A 69 2.61 0.42 -7.33
C THR A 69 3.11 -0.98 -7.65
N ASN A 70 3.04 -1.38 -8.92
CA ASN A 70 3.48 -2.70 -9.40
C ASN A 70 2.82 -3.90 -8.67
N VAL A 71 1.50 -3.83 -8.43
CA VAL A 71 0.70 -4.95 -7.93
C VAL A 71 -0.12 -5.51 -9.09
N ALA A 72 0.09 -6.79 -9.44
CA ALA A 72 -0.47 -7.40 -10.64
C ALA A 72 -2.00 -7.53 -10.62
N THR A 73 -2.56 -7.86 -9.45
CA THR A 73 -3.97 -8.23 -9.28
C THR A 73 -4.65 -7.42 -8.17
N VAL A 74 -4.96 -6.16 -8.46
CA VAL A 74 -5.69 -5.30 -7.51
C VAL A 74 -7.10 -5.78 -7.20
N ASP A 75 -7.69 -6.64 -8.04
CA ASP A 75 -9.02 -7.23 -7.85
C ASP A 75 -9.08 -8.21 -6.65
N GLU A 76 -7.94 -8.67 -6.15
CA GLU A 76 -7.84 -9.52 -4.96
C GLU A 76 -7.76 -8.72 -3.65
N LEU A 77 -7.78 -7.38 -3.76
CA LEU A 77 -7.85 -6.45 -2.66
C LEU A 77 -9.32 -6.05 -2.45
N ASP A 78 -9.77 -6.03 -1.20
CA ASP A 78 -11.13 -5.60 -0.84
C ASP A 78 -11.31 -4.08 -0.76
N PHE A 79 -10.32 -3.32 -1.24
CA PHE A 79 -10.32 -1.88 -1.39
C PHE A 79 -9.84 -1.48 -2.79
N ASN A 80 -10.35 -0.36 -3.29
CA ASN A 80 -9.88 0.19 -4.57
C ASN A 80 -8.62 1.01 -4.33
N CYS A 81 -7.50 0.63 -4.94
CA CYS A 81 -6.29 1.45 -4.94
C CYS A 81 -6.08 2.20 -6.25
N PHE A 82 -5.41 3.35 -6.15
CA PHE A 82 -4.88 4.06 -7.29
C PHE A 82 -3.61 3.35 -7.75
N ALA A 83 -3.67 2.71 -8.92
CA ALA A 83 -2.51 2.12 -9.56
C ALA A 83 -1.60 3.22 -10.11
N THR A 84 -0.33 3.22 -9.72
CA THR A 84 0.70 4.16 -10.18
C THR A 84 1.85 3.49 -10.90
#